data_AF-A0A7X6XIS7-F1
#
_entry.id   AF-A0A7X6XIS7-F1
#
_cell.length_a   1.000
_cell.length_b   1.000
_cell.length_c   1.000
_cell.angle_alpha   90.00
_cell.angle_beta   90.00
_cell.angle_gamma   90.00
#
_symmetry.space_group_name_H-M   'P 1'
#
loop_
_entity.id
_entity.type
_entity.pdbx_description
1 polymer ?
#
loop_
_entity_poly.entity_id
_entity_poly.type
_entity_poly.pdbx_seq_one_letter_code
_entity_poly.pdbx_strand_id
1 'polypeptide(L)' 'MDQRDTARRYLVERFQREGVVTGTPESLAQEAGCTTRAMEEALARLIDEHRIRPFQDDEGTLEYQWGDYLS' A
#
# COMPACT_ATOMS: atom_id res chain seq x y z
N MET A 1 -2.31 8.34 18.62
CA MET A 1 -2.01 7.22 17.72
C MET A 1 -1.45 7.83 16.44
N ASP A 2 -0.25 7.45 16.01
CA ASP A 2 0.35 7.99 14.78
C ASP A 2 -0.29 7.29 13.58
N GLN A 3 -1.12 8.02 12.83
CA GLN A 3 -1.85 7.48 11.70
C GLN A 3 -0.93 7.02 10.57
N ARG A 4 0.27 7.60 10.43
CA ARG A 4 1.27 7.20 9.43
C ARG A 4 1.85 5.83 9.77
N ASP A 5 2.14 5.61 11.05
CA ASP A 5 2.59 4.30 11.52
C ASP A 5 1.50 3.25 11.34
N THR A 6 0.23 3.57 11.65
CA THR A 6 -0.91 2.70 11.39
C THR A 6 -1.00 2.31 9.90
N ALA A 7 -0.97 3.28 8.98
CA ALA A 7 -1.05 3.02 7.55
C ALA A 7 0.12 2.16 7.06
N ARG A 8 1.35 2.47 7.50
CA ARG A 8 2.54 1.71 7.12
C ARG A 8 2.50 0.27 7.62
N ARG A 9 2.13 0.05 8.88
CA ARG A 9 2.02 -1.31 9.45
C ARG A 9 0.96 -2.13 8.73
N TYR A 10 -0.20 -1.54 8.49
CA TYR A 10 -1.28 -2.15 7.72
C TYR A 10 -0.79 -2.63 6.35
N LEU A 11 -0.16 -1.75 5.57
CA LEU A 11 0.36 -2.09 4.25
C LEU A 11 1.39 -3.22 4.33
N VAL A 12 2.39 -3.11 5.20
CA VAL A 12 3.45 -4.13 5.34
C VAL A 12 2.88 -5.49 5.71
N GLU A 13 1.97 -5.55 6.69
CA GLU A 13 1.32 -6.80 7.10
C GLU A 13 0.48 -7.40 5.97
N ARG A 14 -0.21 -6.55 5.19
CA ARG A 14 -1.00 -7.01 4.05
C ARG A 14 -0.13 -7.52 2.91
N PHE A 15 0.92 -6.80 2.54
CA PHE A 15 1.90 -7.26 1.54
C PHE A 15 2.60 -8.56 1.94
N GLN A 16 2.91 -8.74 3.23
CA GLN A 16 3.51 -10.00 3.71
C GLN A 16 2.56 -11.20 3.56
N ARG A 17 1.24 -10.98 3.62
CA ARG A 17 0.22 -12.03 3.52
C ARG A 17 -0.23 -12.30 2.08
N GLU A 18 -0.43 -11.24 1.30
CA GLU A 18 -1.07 -11.29 -0.02
C GLU A 18 -0.06 -11.11 -1.16
N GLY A 19 1.11 -10.51 -0.91
CA GLY A 19 2.12 -10.18 -1.92
C GLY A 19 1.74 -9.02 -2.84
N VAL A 20 0.45 -8.88 -3.12
CA VAL A 20 -0.19 -7.80 -3.89
C VAL A 20 -1.29 -7.19 -3.03
N VAL A 21 -1.45 -5.87 -3.14
CA VAL A 21 -2.53 -5.12 -2.49
C VAL A 21 -3.28 -4.34 -3.56
N THR A 22 -4.58 -4.58 -3.67
CA THR A 22 -5.45 -3.93 -4.64
C THR A 22 -6.33 -2.89 -3.95
N GLY A 23 -6.50 -1.72 -4.55
CA GLY A 23 -7.40 -0.68 -4.05
C GLY A 23 -6.84 0.73 -4.10
N THR A 24 -7.73 1.72 -3.90
CA THR A 24 -7.32 3.13 -3.85
C THR A 24 -6.79 3.49 -2.46
N PRO A 25 -6.01 4.58 -2.32
CA PRO A 25 -5.59 5.05 -1.00
C PRO A 25 -6.75 5.28 -0.03
N GLU A 26 -7.92 5.70 -0.53
CA GLU A 26 -9.13 5.88 0.27
C GLU A 26 -9.68 4.56 0.82
N SER A 27 -9.81 3.52 -0.03
CA SER A 27 -10.35 2.23 0.42
C SER A 27 -9.40 1.59 1.44
N LEU A 28 -8.10 1.65 1.18
CA LEU A 28 -7.07 1.13 2.08
C LEU A 28 -7.05 1.90 3.41
N ALA A 29 -7.21 3.22 3.39
CA ALA A 29 -7.28 4.04 4.60
C ALA A 29 -8.53 3.71 5.44
N GLN A 30 -9.67 3.50 4.79
CA GLN A 30 -10.91 3.12 5.46
C GLN A 30 -10.78 1.76 6.18
N GLU A 31 -10.18 0.76 5.53
CA GLU A 31 -9.92 -0.55 6.12
C GLU A 31 -8.90 -0.49 7.27
N ALA A 32 -7.84 0.32 7.11
CA ALA A 32 -6.81 0.51 8.12
C ALA A 32 -7.25 1.38 9.31
N GLY A 33 -8.39 2.07 9.21
CA GLY A 33 -8.86 3.02 10.23
C GLY A 33 -7.98 4.26 10.35
N CYS A 34 -7.42 4.76 9.24
CA CYS A 34 -6.58 5.96 9.20
C CYS A 34 -7.10 6.98 8.16
N THR A 35 -6.43 8.12 8.03
CA THR A 35 -6.77 9.11 7.00
C THR A 35 -6.18 8.73 5.65
N THR A 36 -6.88 9.09 4.55
CA THR A 36 -6.37 8.93 3.18
C THR A 36 -4.96 9.51 3.03
N ARG A 37 -4.72 10.72 3.57
CA ARG A 37 -3.41 11.38 3.52
C ARG A 37 -2.30 10.55 4.16
N ALA A 38 -2.58 9.88 5.29
CA ALA A 38 -1.60 9.01 5.94
C ALA A 38 -1.31 7.76 5.10
N MET A 39 -2.33 7.23 4.41
CA MET A 39 -2.18 6.10 3.50
C MET A 39 -1.37 6.47 2.25
N GLU A 40 -1.67 7.61 1.62
CA GLU A 40 -0.91 8.14 0.48
C GLU A 40 0.56 8.36 0.84
N GLU A 41 0.85 8.99 1.99
CA GLU A 41 2.21 9.20 2.46
C GLU A 41 2.94 7.87 2.74
N ALA A 42 2.24 6.86 3.26
CA ALA A 42 2.80 5.54 3.49
C ALA A 42 3.11 4.79 2.18
N LEU A 43 2.17 4.80 1.23
CA LEU A 43 2.36 4.22 -0.11
C LEU A 43 3.52 4.90 -0.84
N ALA A 44 3.53 6.23 -0.89
CA ALA A 44 4.60 7.01 -1.52
C ALA A 44 5.97 6.68 -0.93
N ARG A 45 6.05 6.52 0.40
CA ARG A 45 7.30 6.14 1.07
C ARG A 45 7.75 4.72 0.75
N LEU A 46 6.84 3.75 0.68
CA LEU A 46 7.19 2.38 0.30
C LEU A 46 7.62 2.28 -1.17
N ILE A 47 7.07 3.11 -2.04
CA ILE A 47 7.48 3.25 -3.44
C ILE A 47 8.89 3.87 -3.52
N ASP A 48 9.12 4.96 -2.79
CA ASP A 48 10.44 5.63 -2.72
C ASP A 48 11.52 4.70 -2.16
N GLU A 49 11.19 3.90 -1.14
CA GLU A 49 12.04 2.84 -0.59
C GLU A 49 12.20 1.62 -1.53
N HIS A 50 11.58 1.64 -2.72
CA HIS A 50 11.59 0.56 -3.73
C HIS A 50 11.03 -0.77 -3.21
N ARG A 51 10.26 -0.74 -2.12
CA ARG A 51 9.67 -1.93 -1.49
C ARG A 51 8.41 -2.37 -2.20
N ILE A 52 7.69 -1.44 -2.83
CA ILE A 52 6.50 -1.75 -3.63
C ILE A 52 6.54 -1.00 -4.96
N ARG A 53 5.77 -1.50 -5.94
CA ARG A 53 5.54 -0.84 -7.22
C ARG A 53 4.04 -0.75 -7.50
N PRO A 54 3.52 0.42 -7.85
CA PRO A 54 2.17 0.54 -8.36
C PRO A 54 2.12 0.01 -9.79
N PHE A 55 1.07 -0.70 -10.14
CA PHE A 55 0.74 -1.07 -11.50
C PHE A 55 -0.78 -1.04 -11.67
N GLN A 56 -1.22 -0.96 -12.91
CA GLN A 56 -2.63 -1.00 -13.25
C GLN A 56 -2.88 -2.32 -13.98
N ASP A 57 -3.87 -3.08 -13.53
CA ASP A 57 -4.26 -4.31 -14.22
C ASP A 57 -4.98 -4.03 -15.55
N ASP A 58 -5.30 -5.08 -16.30
CA ASP A 58 -6.01 -4.97 -17.59
C ASP A 58 -7.44 -4.40 -17.45
N GLU A 59 -8.02 -4.43 -16.26
CA GLU A 59 -9.35 -3.88 -15.94
C GLU A 59 -9.30 -2.41 -15.51
N GLY A 60 -8.09 -1.87 -15.34
CA GLY A 60 -7.86 -0.50 -14.93
C GLY A 60 -7.77 -0.30 -13.41
N THR A 61 -7.72 -1.37 -12.63
CA THR A 61 -7.63 -1.35 -11.17
C THR A 61 -6.20 -1.02 -10.73
N LEU A 62 -6.06 -0.15 -9.74
CA LEU A 62 -4.76 0.18 -9.15
C LEU A 62 -4.35 -0.91 -8.15
N GLU A 63 -3.21 -1.52 -8.44
CA GLU A 63 -2.59 -2.55 -7.62
C GLU A 63 -1.19 -2.11 -7.19
N TYR A 64 -0.74 -2.65 -6.06
CA TYR A 64 0.60 -2.48 -5.55
C TYR A 64 1.20 -3.86 -5.34
N GLN A 65 2.45 -4.07 -5.75
CA GLN A 65 3.16 -5.35 -5.55
C GLN A 65 4.48 -5.14 -4.84
N TRP A 66 4.88 -6.10 -4.00
CA TRP A 66 6.17 -6.07 -3.33
C TRP A 66 7.34 -6.24 -4.32
N GLY A 67 8.34 -5.37 -4.22
CA GLY A 67 9.50 -5.31 -5.13
C GLY A 67 10.46 -6.50 -5.02
N ASP A 68 10.58 -7.11 -3.84
CA ASP A 68 11.52 -8.23 -3.62
C ASP A 68 11.08 -9.54 -4.30
N TYR A 69 9.86 -9.62 -4.86
CA TYR A 69 9.40 -10.82 -5.59
C TYR A 69 9.93 -10.92 -7.03
N LEU A 70 10.78 -9.96 -7.46
CA LEU A 70 11.37 -9.91 -8.81
C LEU A 70 12.89 -10.23 -8.85
N SER A 71 13.47 -10.78 -7.77
CA SER A 71 14.88 -11.18 -7.71
C SER A 71 15.08 -12.67 -7.89
#